data_AF-A0A4V1M4C4-F1
#
_entry.id   AF-A0A4V1M4C4-F1
#
_cell.length_a   1.000
_cell.length_b   1.000
_cell.length_c   1.000
_cell.angle_alpha   90.00
_cell.angle_beta   90.00
_cell.angle_gamma   90.00
#
_symmetry.space_group_name_H-M   'P 1'
#
loop_
_entity.id
_entity.type
_entity.pdbx_description
1 polymer ?
#
loop_
_entity_poly.entity_id
_entity_poly.type
_entity_poly.pdbx_seq_one_letter_code
_entity_poly.pdbx_strand_id
1 'polypeptide(L)'
;MFIQGGFHITSDEERSYIPVNEERACQLIPRWPQKIRSVFTATRTHAINLAKFVTLYKTFLLIQRRLNGGKERDLDTFIAGGLGGWWVFGERTAINEQIVLYVMSRTLFSLLPRLYSTHPPAPLNPVAPLSHPLPNLTSPAANPPPIPPAQLPFGVVAALSWAGVMYMFRHRAERIQPGMWSSMKYLYHDSEIWHDLRTLLWHNM
;
A
#
# COMPACT_ATOMS: atom_id res chain seq x y z
N MET A 1 72.01 -7.37 10.36
CA MET A 1 72.26 -8.81 10.10
C MET A 1 70.96 -9.54 10.43
N PHE A 2 70.53 -10.40 9.50
CA PHE A 2 69.32 -11.24 9.39
C PHE A 2 68.73 -11.79 10.73
N ILE A 3 67.42 -12.09 10.84
CA ILE A 3 66.72 -13.29 10.30
C ILE A 3 65.20 -13.04 10.12
N GLN A 4 64.62 -13.62 9.04
CA GLN A 4 63.18 -13.76 8.71
C GLN A 4 62.45 -14.82 9.56
N GLY A 5 61.13 -14.69 9.79
CA GLY A 5 60.29 -15.81 10.28
C GLY A 5 58.80 -15.51 10.52
N GLY A 6 57.96 -15.93 9.56
CA GLY A 6 56.55 -16.38 9.61
C GLY A 6 55.58 -16.12 10.79
N PHE A 7 54.46 -15.49 10.44
CA PHE A 7 53.05 -15.96 10.61
C PHE A 7 52.53 -16.43 11.99
N HIS A 8 51.61 -15.64 12.59
CA HIS A 8 50.28 -16.09 13.04
C HIS A 8 49.54 -14.91 13.70
N ILE A 9 48.70 -14.20 12.93
CA ILE A 9 47.61 -13.41 13.50
C ILE A 9 46.38 -14.28 13.43
N THR A 10 45.80 -14.53 14.61
CA THR A 10 44.63 -15.36 14.84
C THR A 10 43.47 -14.94 13.94
N SER A 11 43.01 -15.93 13.17
CA SER A 11 41.80 -15.99 12.37
C SER A 11 40.55 -15.89 13.25
N ASP A 12 39.82 -14.76 13.20
CA ASP A 12 38.44 -14.71 13.69
C ASP A 12 37.55 -13.65 12.99
N GLU A 13 37.97 -13.14 11.83
CA GLU A 13 37.20 -12.16 11.04
C GLU A 13 36.97 -12.64 9.60
N GLU A 14 36.75 -13.94 9.42
CA GLU A 14 36.48 -14.55 8.12
C GLU A 14 35.31 -15.54 8.16
N ARG A 15 34.28 -15.23 8.97
CA ARG A 15 33.04 -16.00 9.02
C ARG A 15 31.81 -15.10 8.98
N SER A 16 31.52 -14.55 7.79
CA SER A 16 30.15 -14.53 7.23
C SER A 16 30.09 -13.91 5.81
N TYR A 17 30.96 -14.34 4.89
CA TYR A 17 30.68 -14.23 3.46
C TYR A 17 30.67 -15.65 2.89
N ILE A 18 29.58 -16.37 3.17
CA ILE A 18 29.29 -17.62 2.49
C ILE A 18 29.03 -17.25 1.03
N PRO A 19 29.80 -17.74 0.05
CA PRO A 19 29.40 -17.62 -1.34
C PRO A 19 28.08 -18.39 -1.47
N VAL A 20 26.99 -17.68 -1.71
CA VAL A 20 25.71 -18.30 -2.01
C VAL A 20 25.93 -19.07 -3.29
N ASN A 21 26.12 -20.40 -3.15
CA ASN A 21 26.32 -21.32 -4.24
C ASN A 21 25.26 -21.01 -5.31
N GLU A 22 25.69 -20.65 -6.52
CA GLU A 22 24.84 -20.22 -7.63
C GLU A 22 23.78 -21.29 -7.97
N GLU A 23 24.10 -22.57 -7.68
CA GLU A 23 23.18 -23.70 -7.79
C GLU A 23 22.02 -23.68 -6.77
N ARG A 24 22.20 -23.09 -5.58
CA ARG A 24 21.11 -22.87 -4.60
C ARG A 24 20.24 -21.69 -4.98
N ALA A 25 20.75 -20.71 -5.75
CA ALA A 25 19.96 -19.59 -6.23
C ALA A 25 18.90 -20.03 -7.26
N CYS A 26 19.24 -20.97 -8.14
CA CYS A 26 18.29 -21.60 -9.08
C CYS A 26 17.19 -22.42 -8.38
N GLN A 27 17.40 -22.87 -7.14
CA GLN A 27 16.40 -23.61 -6.35
C GLN A 27 15.43 -22.70 -5.58
N LEU A 28 15.72 -21.40 -5.45
CA LEU A 28 14.87 -20.44 -4.76
C LEU A 28 13.77 -19.85 -5.66
N ILE A 29 13.75 -20.20 -6.95
CA ILE A 29 12.70 -19.78 -7.87
C ILE A 29 11.49 -20.69 -7.63
N PRO A 30 10.38 -20.17 -7.07
CA PRO A 30 9.21 -21.00 -6.82
C PRO A 30 8.70 -21.56 -8.15
N ARG A 31 8.47 -22.87 -8.21
CA ARG A 31 7.88 -23.53 -9.40
C ARG A 31 6.54 -22.85 -9.70
N TRP A 32 6.18 -22.70 -10.98
CA TRP A 32 4.92 -22.07 -11.43
C TRP A 32 3.66 -22.44 -10.63
N PRO A 33 3.45 -23.72 -10.21
CA PRO A 33 2.32 -24.08 -9.36
C PRO A 33 2.32 -23.40 -7.98
N GLN A 34 3.49 -23.17 -7.38
CA GLN A 34 3.63 -22.47 -6.10
C GLN A 34 3.34 -20.97 -6.26
N LYS A 35 3.79 -20.36 -7.35
CA LYS A 35 3.45 -18.96 -7.70
C LYS A 35 1.93 -18.78 -7.83
N ILE A 36 1.28 -19.63 -8.61
CA ILE A 36 -0.19 -19.59 -8.83
C ILE A 36 -0.93 -19.81 -7.51
N ARG A 37 -0.51 -20.80 -6.70
CA ARG A 37 -1.10 -21.05 -5.37
C ARG A 37 -0.92 -19.86 -4.43
N SER A 38 0.23 -19.20 -4.46
CA SER A 38 0.50 -18.00 -3.67
C SER A 38 -0.43 -16.85 -4.07
N VAL A 39 -0.58 -16.60 -5.38
CA VAL A 39 -1.49 -15.58 -5.90
C VAL A 39 -2.92 -15.89 -5.51
N PHE A 40 -3.39 -17.12 -5.74
CA PHE A 40 -4.76 -17.51 -5.40
C PHE A 40 -5.05 -17.40 -3.91
N THR A 41 -4.12 -17.84 -3.06
CA THR A 41 -4.22 -17.71 -1.60
C THR A 41 -4.29 -16.25 -1.18
N ALA A 42 -3.42 -15.41 -1.75
CA ALA A 42 -3.43 -13.97 -1.47
C ALA A 42 -4.75 -13.32 -1.87
N THR A 43 -5.27 -13.63 -3.06
CA THR A 43 -6.56 -13.14 -3.55
C THR A 43 -7.71 -13.61 -2.67
N ARG A 44 -7.72 -14.89 -2.27
CA ARG A 44 -8.76 -15.44 -1.39
C ARG A 44 -8.75 -14.76 -0.02
N THR A 45 -7.58 -14.57 0.57
CA THR A 45 -7.42 -13.85 1.84
C THR A 45 -7.91 -12.42 1.73
N HIS A 46 -7.54 -11.73 0.65
CA HIS A 46 -8.01 -10.37 0.35
C HIS A 46 -9.54 -10.28 0.27
N ALA A 47 -10.16 -11.17 -0.52
CA ALA A 47 -11.61 -11.21 -0.69
C ALA A 47 -12.34 -11.54 0.62
N ILE A 48 -11.81 -12.47 1.42
CA ILE A 48 -12.39 -12.83 2.73
C ILE A 48 -12.28 -11.66 3.71
N ASN A 49 -11.16 -10.95 3.74
CA ASN A 49 -11.01 -9.77 4.60
C ASN A 49 -12.01 -8.69 4.19
N LEU A 50 -12.19 -8.43 2.90
CA LEU A 50 -13.19 -7.47 2.43
C LEU A 50 -14.62 -7.89 2.81
N ALA A 51 -14.97 -9.17 2.64
CA ALA A 51 -16.27 -9.69 3.01
C ALA A 51 -16.54 -9.53 4.52
N LYS A 52 -15.55 -9.86 5.37
CA LYS A 52 -15.62 -9.66 6.83
C LYS A 52 -15.82 -8.19 7.20
N PHE A 53 -15.13 -7.28 6.50
CA PHE A 53 -15.28 -5.85 6.74
C PHE A 53 -16.71 -5.39 6.43
N VAL A 54 -17.24 -5.74 5.26
CA VAL A 54 -18.60 -5.33 4.84
C VAL A 54 -19.67 -5.89 5.78
N THR A 55 -19.53 -7.16 6.20
CA THR A 55 -20.49 -7.75 7.14
C THR A 55 -20.42 -7.07 8.49
N LEU A 56 -19.23 -6.90 9.08
CA LEU A 56 -19.07 -6.21 10.37
C LEU A 56 -19.57 -4.77 10.33
N TYR A 57 -19.21 -4.02 9.28
CA TYR A 57 -19.66 -2.64 9.09
C TYR A 57 -21.19 -2.55 9.08
N LYS A 58 -21.87 -3.40 8.30
CA LYS A 58 -23.34 -3.43 8.27
C LYS A 58 -23.95 -3.88 9.59
N THR A 59 -23.32 -4.84 10.28
CA THR A 59 -23.75 -5.27 11.61
C THR A 59 -23.66 -4.12 12.62
N PHE A 60 -22.56 -3.36 12.63
CA PHE A 60 -22.42 -2.20 13.51
C PHE A 60 -23.45 -1.11 13.21
N LEU A 61 -23.68 -0.78 11.93
CA LEU A 61 -24.71 0.18 11.54
C LEU A 61 -26.12 -0.27 11.99
N LEU A 62 -26.44 -1.55 11.83
CA LEU A 62 -27.74 -2.08 12.24
C LEU A 62 -27.92 -2.02 13.76
N ILE A 63 -26.87 -2.34 14.53
CA ILE A 63 -26.87 -2.26 15.99
C ILE A 63 -27.06 -0.80 16.44
N GLN A 64 -26.27 0.13 15.89
CA GLN A 64 -26.37 1.56 16.21
C GLN A 64 -27.77 2.12 15.89
N ARG A 65 -28.33 1.75 14.73
CA ARG A 65 -29.70 2.13 14.35
C ARG A 65 -30.77 1.59 15.30
N ARG A 66 -30.60 0.36 15.80
CA ARG A 66 -31.53 -0.26 16.75
C ARG A 66 -31.44 0.39 18.14
N LEU A 67 -30.24 0.75 18.57
CA LEU A 67 -29.99 1.44 19.85
C LEU A 67 -30.45 2.90 19.83
N ASN A 68 -30.36 3.59 18.69
CA ASN A 68 -30.78 4.99 18.52
C ASN A 68 -32.27 5.17 18.19
N GLY A 69 -33.11 4.15 18.40
CA GLY A 69 -34.56 4.25 18.16
C GLY A 69 -34.92 4.48 16.69
N GLY A 70 -34.07 4.06 15.75
CA GLY A 70 -34.31 4.18 14.31
C GLY A 70 -33.81 5.46 13.66
N LYS A 71 -33.17 6.38 14.40
CA LYS A 71 -32.52 7.58 13.84
C LYS A 71 -31.05 7.31 13.54
N GLU A 72 -30.63 7.65 12.33
CA GLU A 72 -29.24 7.52 11.87
C GLU A 72 -28.47 8.79 12.27
N ARG A 73 -27.31 8.66 12.94
CA ARG A 73 -26.43 9.79 13.25
C ARG A 73 -25.27 9.83 12.27
N ASP A 74 -24.82 11.01 11.89
CA ASP A 74 -23.74 11.22 10.92
C ASP A 74 -22.41 10.56 11.35
N LEU A 75 -22.18 10.42 12.66
CA LEU A 75 -20.96 9.80 13.22
C LEU A 75 -21.04 8.27 13.34
N ASP A 76 -22.22 7.67 13.21
CA ASP A 76 -22.41 6.22 13.34
C ASP A 76 -21.56 5.48 12.28
N THR A 77 -21.57 5.99 11.05
CA THR A 77 -20.74 5.51 9.93
C THR A 77 -19.23 5.63 10.18
N PHE A 78 -18.80 6.73 10.79
CA PHE A 78 -17.38 6.95 11.11
C PHE A 78 -16.90 5.96 12.17
N ILE A 79 -17.67 5.77 13.24
CA ILE A 79 -17.34 4.85 14.33
C ILE A 79 -17.39 3.39 13.85
N ALA A 80 -18.45 3.01 13.13
CA ALA A 80 -18.61 1.67 12.58
C ALA A 80 -17.48 1.33 11.58
N GLY A 81 -17.13 2.26 10.70
CA GLY A 81 -16.01 2.13 9.78
C GLY A 81 -14.65 2.02 10.48
N GLY A 82 -14.42 2.86 11.51
CA GLY A 82 -13.18 2.85 12.29
C GLY A 82 -12.97 1.55 13.06
N LEU A 83 -13.99 1.10 13.80
CA LEU A 83 -13.92 -0.15 14.58
C LEU A 83 -13.84 -1.38 13.67
N GLY A 84 -14.64 -1.43 12.61
CA GLY A 84 -14.59 -2.53 11.63
C GLY A 84 -13.24 -2.57 10.90
N GLY A 85 -12.69 -1.41 10.57
CA GLY A 85 -11.38 -1.29 9.92
C GLY A 85 -10.24 -1.76 10.82
N TRP A 86 -10.23 -1.35 12.09
CA TRP A 86 -9.27 -1.82 13.08
C TRP A 86 -9.35 -3.34 13.25
N TRP A 87 -10.57 -3.89 13.38
CA TRP A 87 -10.76 -5.32 13.64
C TRP A 87 -10.33 -6.21 12.48
N VAL A 88 -10.60 -5.78 11.24
CA VAL A 88 -10.34 -6.61 10.05
C VAL A 88 -8.94 -6.39 9.46
N PHE A 89 -8.45 -5.15 9.50
CA PHE A 89 -7.19 -4.77 8.85
C PHE A 89 -6.07 -4.42 9.84
N GLY A 90 -6.28 -4.62 11.15
CA GLY A 90 -5.28 -4.33 12.19
C GLY A 90 -4.05 -5.25 12.15
N GLU A 91 -4.18 -6.44 11.59
CA GLU A 91 -3.04 -7.35 11.39
C GLU A 91 -2.14 -6.87 10.24
N ARG A 92 -0.83 -6.79 10.52
CA ARG A 92 0.17 -6.42 9.51
C ARG A 92 0.45 -7.61 8.60
N THR A 93 -0.19 -7.62 7.44
CA THR A 93 0.10 -8.53 6.33
C THR A 93 0.37 -7.71 5.08
N ALA A 94 1.16 -8.22 4.13
CA ALA A 94 1.45 -7.51 2.87
C ALA A 94 0.16 -7.09 2.12
N ILE A 95 -0.90 -7.89 2.24
CA ILE A 95 -2.22 -7.61 1.66
C ILE A 95 -2.92 -6.49 2.41
N ASN A 96 -2.98 -6.55 3.75
CA ASN A 96 -3.62 -5.51 4.55
C ASN A 96 -2.89 -4.18 4.42
N GLU A 97 -1.56 -4.18 4.38
CA GLU A 97 -0.76 -2.97 4.13
C GLU A 97 -1.12 -2.33 2.79
N GLN A 98 -1.25 -3.11 1.72
CA GLN A 98 -1.69 -2.58 0.41
C GLN A 98 -3.07 -1.94 0.46
N ILE A 99 -4.05 -2.60 1.12
CA ILE A 99 -5.40 -2.04 1.27
C ILE A 99 -5.38 -0.76 2.09
N VAL A 100 -4.71 -0.76 3.24
CA VAL A 100 -4.67 0.39 4.15
C VAL A 100 -4.02 1.57 3.46
N LEU A 101 -2.92 1.37 2.74
CA LEU A 101 -2.25 2.45 2.00
C LEU A 101 -3.04 2.92 0.79
N TYR A 102 -3.76 2.02 0.11
CA TYR A 102 -4.70 2.40 -0.94
C TYR A 102 -5.82 3.28 -0.38
N VAL A 103 -6.47 2.88 0.70
CA VAL A 103 -7.55 3.66 1.33
C VAL A 103 -7.01 4.99 1.84
N MET A 104 -5.89 5.00 2.55
CA MET A 104 -5.24 6.22 3.06
C MET A 104 -4.86 7.19 1.94
N SER A 105 -4.25 6.71 0.86
CA SER A 105 -3.92 7.58 -0.28
C SER A 105 -5.19 8.13 -0.92
N ARG A 106 -6.23 7.31 -1.12
CA ARG A 106 -7.51 7.77 -1.71
C ARG A 106 -8.24 8.77 -0.83
N THR A 107 -8.21 8.61 0.50
CA THR A 107 -8.83 9.57 1.43
C THR A 107 -8.06 10.87 1.51
N LEU A 108 -6.72 10.83 1.48
CA LEU A 108 -5.91 12.06 1.42
C LEU A 108 -6.09 12.79 0.09
N PHE A 109 -6.08 12.07 -1.04
CA PHE A 109 -6.34 12.65 -2.35
C PHE A 109 -7.77 13.17 -2.51
N SER A 110 -8.73 12.66 -1.73
CA SER A 110 -10.12 13.14 -1.81
C SER A 110 -10.28 14.58 -1.34
N LEU A 111 -9.34 15.06 -0.52
CA LEU A 111 -9.23 16.43 -0.01
C LEU A 111 -8.68 17.41 -1.04
N LEU A 112 -8.16 16.95 -2.18
CA LEU A 112 -7.66 17.85 -3.22
C LEU A 112 -8.83 18.63 -3.85
N PRO A 113 -8.61 19.90 -4.23
CA PRO A 113 -9.60 20.68 -4.96
C PRO A 113 -10.09 19.95 -6.21
N ARG A 114 -11.41 19.89 -6.38
CA ARG A 114 -12.06 19.19 -7.49
C ARG A 114 -12.63 20.17 -8.51
N LEU A 115 -12.76 19.70 -9.74
CA LEU A 115 -13.41 20.46 -10.81
C LEU A 115 -14.92 20.31 -10.71
N TYR A 116 -15.57 21.26 -10.03
CA TYR A 116 -17.03 21.29 -9.94
C TYR A 116 -17.62 21.82 -11.25
N SER A 117 -17.98 20.91 -12.17
CA SER A 117 -18.55 21.32 -13.47
C SER A 117 -20.08 21.53 -13.45
N THR A 118 -20.80 21.08 -12.41
CA THR A 118 -22.26 20.88 -12.55
C THR A 118 -23.18 21.35 -11.42
N HIS A 119 -22.69 21.93 -10.30
CA HIS A 119 -23.60 22.54 -9.30
C HIS A 119 -22.95 23.72 -8.54
N PRO A 120 -23.49 24.95 -8.64
CA PRO A 120 -23.21 26.02 -7.70
C PRO A 120 -24.06 25.87 -6.43
N PRO A 121 -23.56 26.26 -5.24
CA PRO A 121 -22.22 26.76 -4.98
C PRO A 121 -21.21 25.63 -4.77
N ALA A 122 -20.03 25.75 -5.40
CA ALA A 122 -18.89 24.91 -5.06
C ALA A 122 -18.52 25.14 -3.57
N PRO A 123 -18.20 24.09 -2.81
CA PRO A 123 -17.81 24.25 -1.41
C PRO A 123 -16.52 25.09 -1.33
N LEU A 124 -16.50 26.05 -0.39
CA LEU A 124 -15.34 26.94 -0.14
C LEU A 124 -14.06 26.15 0.19
N ASN A 125 -14.23 25.02 0.89
CA ASN A 125 -13.14 24.13 1.27
C ASN A 125 -13.62 22.66 1.27
N PRO A 126 -12.72 21.67 1.14
CA PRO A 126 -13.06 20.24 1.06
C PRO A 126 -13.80 19.67 2.29
N VAL A 127 -13.83 20.41 3.40
CA VAL A 127 -14.42 20.02 4.69
C VAL A 127 -15.59 20.95 5.05
N ALA A 128 -16.08 21.75 4.10
CA ALA A 128 -17.23 22.61 4.34
C ALA A 128 -18.47 21.77 4.67
N PRO A 129 -19.32 22.20 5.62
CA PRO A 129 -20.55 21.50 5.94
C PRO A 129 -21.45 21.43 4.70
N LEU A 130 -22.10 20.28 4.51
CA LEU A 130 -23.02 20.04 3.40
C LEU A 130 -24.23 20.98 3.51
N SER A 131 -24.63 21.57 2.38
CA SER A 131 -25.79 22.47 2.29
C SER A 131 -27.13 21.74 2.30
N HIS A 132 -27.12 20.41 2.17
CA HIS A 132 -28.31 19.55 2.14
C HIS A 132 -28.18 18.42 3.17
N PRO A 133 -29.30 17.91 3.72
CA PRO A 133 -29.29 16.73 4.58
C PRO A 133 -28.67 15.55 3.83
N LEU A 134 -27.88 14.75 4.53
CA LEU A 134 -27.29 13.53 3.96
C LEU A 134 -28.42 12.60 3.47
N PRO A 135 -28.38 12.13 2.21
CA PRO A 135 -29.33 11.14 1.73
C PRO A 135 -29.19 9.86 2.56
N ASN A 136 -30.29 9.13 2.74
CA ASN A 136 -30.29 7.84 3.44
C ASN A 136 -29.27 6.90 2.76
N LEU A 137 -28.45 6.19 3.55
CA LEU A 137 -27.37 5.29 3.10
C LEU A 137 -27.83 4.22 2.09
N THR A 138 -29.12 3.88 2.08
CA THR A 138 -29.71 2.91 1.15
C THR A 138 -30.31 3.53 -0.11
N SER A 139 -30.35 4.85 -0.21
CA SER A 139 -30.94 5.55 -1.36
C SER A 139 -29.95 5.65 -2.53
N PRO A 140 -30.41 5.60 -3.79
CA PRO A 140 -29.54 5.80 -4.96
C PRO A 140 -28.82 7.15 -4.98
N ALA A 141 -29.40 8.17 -4.33
CA ALA A 141 -28.81 9.49 -4.17
C ALA A 141 -27.56 9.51 -3.26
N ALA A 142 -27.33 8.46 -2.46
CA ALA A 142 -26.16 8.33 -1.61
C ALA A 142 -24.87 7.95 -2.38
N ASN A 143 -24.95 7.63 -3.67
CA ASN A 143 -23.80 7.27 -4.50
C ASN A 143 -23.70 8.13 -5.78
N PRO A 144 -23.41 9.44 -5.66
CA PRO A 144 -23.18 10.29 -6.83
C PRO A 144 -21.86 9.93 -7.54
N PRO A 145 -21.74 10.21 -8.85
CA PRO A 145 -20.51 9.93 -9.59
C PRO A 145 -19.31 10.74 -9.04
N PRO A 146 -18.10 10.17 -9.03
CA PRO A 146 -16.91 10.84 -8.51
C PRO A 146 -16.48 12.00 -9.42
N ILE A 147 -16.25 13.17 -8.83
CA ILE A 147 -15.78 14.37 -9.53
C ILE A 147 -14.25 14.30 -9.70
N PRO A 148 -13.67 14.57 -10.88
CA PRO A 148 -12.22 14.50 -11.08
C PRO A 148 -11.46 15.60 -10.30
N PRO A 149 -10.23 15.30 -9.83
CA PRO A 149 -9.36 16.31 -9.21
C PRO A 149 -8.85 17.32 -10.25
N ALA A 150 -8.54 18.53 -9.82
CA ALA A 150 -7.88 19.51 -10.69
C ALA A 150 -6.44 19.07 -11.04
N GLN A 151 -5.98 19.39 -12.25
CA GLN A 151 -4.68 18.95 -12.78
C GLN A 151 -3.48 19.54 -12.00
N LEU A 152 -3.56 20.82 -11.61
CA LEU A 152 -2.48 21.49 -10.86
C LEU A 152 -2.21 20.87 -9.48
N PRO A 153 -3.19 20.74 -8.57
CA PRO A 153 -2.93 20.13 -7.25
C PRO A 153 -2.48 18.68 -7.38
N PHE A 154 -3.00 17.93 -8.36
CA PHE A 154 -2.52 16.59 -8.65
C PHE A 154 -1.02 16.57 -9.03
N GLY A 155 -0.61 17.45 -9.95
CA GLY A 155 0.79 17.57 -10.37
C GLY A 155 1.74 17.93 -9.22
N VAL A 156 1.34 18.85 -8.35
CA VAL A 156 2.12 19.24 -7.16
C VAL A 156 2.31 18.05 -6.22
N VAL A 157 1.24 17.31 -5.90
CA VAL A 157 1.34 16.12 -5.04
C VAL A 157 2.22 15.04 -5.68
N ALA A 158 2.10 14.84 -6.99
CA ALA A 158 2.93 13.87 -7.71
C ALA A 158 4.43 14.25 -7.64
N ALA A 159 4.78 15.51 -7.91
CA ALA A 159 6.15 15.99 -7.84
C ALA A 159 6.74 15.87 -6.44
N LEU A 160 5.99 16.27 -5.40
CA LEU A 160 6.43 16.17 -4.02
C LEU A 160 6.58 14.72 -3.54
N SER A 161 5.66 13.84 -3.95
CA SER A 161 5.73 12.41 -3.62
C SER A 161 6.98 11.77 -4.21
N TRP A 162 7.27 12.03 -5.49
CA TRP A 162 8.49 11.51 -6.14
C TRP A 162 9.76 12.09 -5.54
N ALA A 163 9.81 13.40 -5.29
CA ALA A 163 10.95 14.05 -4.65
C ALA A 163 11.21 13.46 -3.25
N GLY A 164 10.16 13.25 -2.47
CA GLY A 164 10.23 12.65 -1.14
C GLY A 164 10.73 11.20 -1.17
N VAL A 165 10.23 10.39 -2.09
CA VAL A 165 10.66 8.99 -2.28
C VAL A 165 12.13 8.91 -2.66
N MET A 166 12.57 9.73 -3.62
CA MET A 166 13.96 9.75 -4.06
C MET A 166 14.91 10.21 -2.94
N TYR A 167 14.50 11.23 -2.17
CA TYR A 167 15.25 11.69 -1.02
C TYR A 167 15.35 10.64 0.10
N MET A 168 14.22 9.99 0.43
CA MET A 168 14.19 8.93 1.45
C MET A 168 14.98 7.70 1.03
N PHE A 169 14.92 7.30 -0.24
CA PHE A 169 15.66 6.12 -0.71
C PHE A 169 17.17 6.32 -0.57
N ARG A 170 17.67 7.53 -0.82
CA ARG A 170 19.09 7.85 -0.65
C ARG A 170 19.54 7.87 0.81
N HIS A 171 18.71 8.34 1.74
CA HIS A 171 19.14 8.61 3.13
C HIS A 171 18.67 7.58 4.15
N ARG A 172 17.52 6.93 3.93
CA ARG A 172 16.79 6.07 4.89
C ARG A 172 15.96 5.00 4.17
N ALA A 173 16.58 4.23 3.26
CA ALA A 173 15.90 3.21 2.47
C ALA A 173 15.21 2.13 3.34
N GLU A 174 15.71 1.89 4.54
CA GLU A 174 15.19 0.91 5.51
C GLU A 174 13.78 1.23 6.03
N ARG A 175 13.31 2.48 5.87
CA ARG A 175 11.96 2.90 6.29
C ARG A 175 10.95 2.88 5.14
N ILE A 176 11.40 2.57 3.93
CA ILE A 176 10.53 2.53 2.76
C ILE A 176 9.69 1.27 2.79
N GLN A 177 8.44 1.39 2.35
CA GLN A 177 7.55 0.24 2.25
C GLN A 177 8.18 -0.87 1.38
N PRO A 178 8.09 -2.15 1.78
CA PRO A 178 8.75 -3.26 1.10
C PRO A 178 8.52 -3.31 -0.41
N GLY A 179 7.31 -2.96 -0.87
CA GLY A 179 6.97 -2.93 -2.30
C GLY A 179 7.80 -1.91 -3.09
N MET A 180 7.92 -0.69 -2.59
CA MET A 180 8.69 0.38 -3.25
C MET A 180 10.19 0.16 -3.13
N TRP A 181 10.64 -0.38 -2.00
CA TRP A 181 12.04 -0.72 -1.80
C TRP A 181 12.52 -1.77 -2.81
N SER A 182 11.73 -2.83 -3.03
CA SER A 182 12.06 -3.89 -3.99
C SER A 182 12.23 -3.35 -5.41
N SER A 183 11.29 -2.53 -5.89
CA SER A 183 11.38 -1.90 -7.21
C SER A 183 12.59 -0.98 -7.35
N MET A 184 12.89 -0.19 -6.32
CA MET A 184 13.99 0.77 -6.37
C MET A 184 15.37 0.09 -6.31
N LYS A 185 15.52 -0.97 -5.49
CA LYS A 185 16.73 -1.80 -5.46
C LYS A 185 17.00 -2.45 -6.82
N TYR A 186 15.97 -3.03 -7.43
CA TYR A 186 16.07 -3.65 -8.76
C TYR A 186 16.55 -2.66 -9.82
N LEU A 187 15.98 -1.45 -9.83
CA LEU A 187 16.29 -0.42 -10.83
C LEU A 187 17.66 0.25 -10.65
N TYR A 188 18.14 0.45 -9.42
CA TYR A 188 19.33 1.27 -9.15
C TYR A 188 20.57 0.52 -8.65
N HIS A 189 20.44 -0.73 -8.20
CA HIS A 189 21.57 -1.52 -7.70
C HIS A 189 21.75 -2.81 -8.50
N ASP A 190 20.66 -3.49 -8.84
CA ASP A 190 20.76 -4.75 -9.57
C ASP A 190 20.90 -4.54 -11.07
N SER A 191 20.64 -3.34 -11.62
CA SER A 191 20.74 -3.02 -13.05
C SER A 191 22.18 -2.78 -13.54
N GLU A 192 23.12 -2.46 -12.65
CA GLU A 192 24.53 -2.19 -13.00
C GLU A 192 25.35 -3.48 -13.25
N ILE A 193 24.76 -4.66 -13.05
CA ILE A 193 25.41 -5.97 -13.16
C ILE A 193 25.04 -6.68 -14.50
N TRP A 194 24.21 -6.08 -15.35
CA TRP A 194 23.67 -6.74 -16.56
C TRP A 194 24.47 -6.45 -17.81
N HIS A 195 25.20 -7.46 -18.30
CA HIS A 195 25.95 -7.40 -19.55
C HIS A 195 25.19 -7.91 -20.80
N ASP A 196 23.91 -8.31 -20.72
CA ASP A 196 23.17 -8.77 -21.91
C ASP A 196 21.64 -8.55 -21.84
N LEU A 197 21.11 -7.80 -22.81
CA LEU A 197 19.67 -7.55 -23.03
C LEU A 197 18.87 -8.81 -23.43
N ARG A 198 19.55 -9.90 -23.80
CA ARG A 198 18.92 -11.19 -24.15
C ARG A 198 18.29 -11.91 -22.96
N THR A 199 18.75 -11.62 -21.73
CA THR A 199 18.23 -12.25 -20.51
C THR A 199 16.95 -11.59 -20.00
N LEU A 200 16.70 -10.31 -20.35
CA LEU A 200 15.52 -9.55 -19.91
C LEU A 200 14.20 -10.00 -20.56
N LEU A 201 14.25 -10.49 -21.81
CA LEU A 201 13.07 -10.96 -22.53
C LEU A 201 12.80 -12.47 -22.37
N TRP A 202 13.83 -13.28 -22.08
CA TRP A 202 13.69 -14.74 -22.02
C TRP A 202 13.46 -15.29 -20.61
N HIS A 203 13.88 -14.59 -19.54
CA HIS A 203 13.79 -15.12 -18.18
C HIS A 203 12.43 -14.86 -17.48
N ASN A 204 11.44 -14.31 -18.20
CA ASN A 204 10.12 -13.97 -17.67
C ASN A 204 8.94 -14.59 -18.47
N MET A 205 9.17 -15.71 -19.17
CA MET A 205 8.11 -16.61 -19.65
C MET A 205 8.23 -18.00 -19.01
#